data_AF-A0A249P4C5-F1
#
_entry.id   AF-A0A249P4C5-F1
#
_cell.length_a   1.000
_cell.length_b   1.000
_cell.length_c   1.000
_cell.angle_alpha   90.00
_cell.angle_beta   90.00
_cell.angle_gamma   90.00
#
_symmetry.space_group_name_H-M   'P 1'
#
loop_
_entity.id
_entity.type
_entity.pdbx_description
1 polymer ?
#
loop_
_entity_poly.entity_id
_entity_poly.type
_entity_poly.pdbx_seq_one_letter_code
_entity_poly.pdbx_strand_id
1 'polypeptide(L)'
;MNIGDAQQSAGSSPATSEEGEQESYLSGFARAVADLVEAMTGYRTPASARAQILDNWVAEEGQGEAENRRQGRTRIRGSDNTGSHSLDLSSLSLTALPAALPPRLLELRARHNELSSLPASFPPGLQHLLISHNRLTSLPDALPATLSRLEVADNSLTSLPANLPAGLEILNASDNRLTSLPDALPSRLTSLAVSGNQLTDLPDSLPSGLIELDVSSNQLANLPDPLPSTLQSLNLSGNRLTGLPEDLLEGRVPNLSLSYPHLENLEFGDNPLPDDVLANLAAAEAPPQLAQQSLYEAAAHWLADDPATLAEWQHFADEPGAQDYAQFLERLRGTVNYGNDEFRQRVADDLRQTAANPRLREQFFAQASDANASCEDRVTLHWNGMQTARLNADVEGGVYDDRLGELIQRGRVAFRLEALDEIARDRVNSLLSLDPNIDDVEVYLAYQHRLREPLELSHVAPDMRFLAVSHVSEDDATEALDLIREREANQFTDYMATRWQPWETVLRRIAPDEHAAMQDRLVEAMGEEFQSRLDQRLAEHGLVGDVDAERVLGAQVRNQIAGEIKGEVMNRLLSERGLEQ
;
A
#
# COMPACT_ATOMS: atom_id res chain seq x y z
N MET A 1 -74.55 30.53 -11.78
CA MET A 1 -74.04 31.41 -12.84
C MET A 1 -72.52 31.39 -12.75
N ASN A 2 -71.87 30.97 -13.85
CA ASN A 2 -70.46 31.10 -14.23
C ASN A 2 -69.34 30.65 -13.26
N ILE A 3 -68.97 29.38 -13.41
CA ILE A 3 -67.68 28.84 -13.91
C ILE A 3 -66.46 29.78 -13.87
N GLY A 4 -65.39 29.29 -13.24
CA GLY A 4 -64.02 29.79 -13.36
C GLY A 4 -63.08 29.04 -12.41
N ASP A 5 -62.81 27.76 -12.71
CA ASP A 5 -61.97 26.87 -11.92
C ASP A 5 -60.51 27.35 -11.81
N ALA A 6 -59.99 27.25 -10.59
CA ALA A 6 -58.59 27.41 -10.26
C ALA A 6 -57.85 26.09 -10.50
N GLN A 7 -56.76 26.14 -11.28
CA GLN A 7 -55.69 25.15 -11.22
C GLN A 7 -54.36 25.86 -11.00
N GLN A 8 -53.74 25.52 -9.88
CA GLN A 8 -52.37 25.84 -9.52
C GLN A 8 -51.41 25.09 -10.47
N SER A 9 -50.44 25.79 -11.06
CA SER A 9 -49.18 25.19 -11.47
C SER A 9 -48.02 26.13 -11.11
N ALA A 10 -47.03 25.53 -10.47
CA ALA A 10 -45.83 26.10 -9.89
C ALA A 10 -45.15 27.20 -10.74
N GLY A 11 -44.78 28.28 -10.07
CA GLY A 11 -43.80 29.24 -10.57
C GLY A 11 -42.41 28.62 -10.56
N SER A 12 -41.75 28.63 -11.71
CA SER A 12 -40.30 28.49 -11.81
C SER A 12 -39.70 29.88 -11.95
N SER A 13 -39.00 30.35 -10.92
CA SER A 13 -38.05 31.46 -11.03
C SER A 13 -36.70 30.91 -11.48
N PRO A 14 -35.92 31.68 -12.27
CA PRO A 14 -34.69 31.21 -12.90
C PRO A 14 -33.53 31.26 -11.88
N ALA A 15 -32.86 30.12 -11.69
CA ALA A 15 -31.54 30.10 -11.09
C ALA A 15 -30.53 30.52 -12.18
N THR A 16 -29.87 31.63 -11.93
CA THR A 16 -28.88 32.26 -12.79
C THR A 16 -27.60 31.43 -12.86
N SER A 17 -27.16 31.26 -14.10
CA SER A 17 -25.83 30.90 -14.59
C SER A 17 -24.66 31.44 -13.75
N GLU A 18 -24.00 30.57 -12.98
CA GLU A 18 -22.65 30.81 -12.44
C GLU A 18 -21.58 30.02 -13.21
N GLU A 19 -21.92 28.92 -13.90
CA GLU A 19 -20.96 28.14 -14.70
C GLU A 19 -20.57 28.81 -16.03
N GLY A 20 -21.49 29.55 -16.66
CA GLY A 20 -21.24 30.26 -17.93
C GLY A 20 -20.38 31.53 -17.80
N GLU A 21 -20.26 32.10 -16.59
CA GLU A 21 -19.40 33.26 -16.37
C GLU A 21 -17.94 32.83 -16.14
N GLN A 22 -17.68 31.70 -15.48
CA GLN A 22 -16.32 31.17 -15.29
C GLN A 22 -15.64 30.75 -16.60
N GLU A 23 -16.37 30.14 -17.55
CA GLU A 23 -15.84 29.86 -18.90
C GLU A 23 -15.51 31.15 -19.69
N SER A 24 -16.31 32.20 -19.52
CA SER A 24 -16.10 33.51 -20.15
C SER A 24 -14.85 34.23 -19.59
N TYR A 25 -14.63 34.16 -18.27
CA TYR A 25 -13.44 34.72 -17.63
C TYR A 25 -12.16 33.97 -18.00
N LEU A 26 -12.20 32.63 -18.06
CA LEU A 26 -11.07 31.80 -18.52
C LEU A 26 -10.74 32.04 -19.99
N SER A 27 -11.76 32.20 -20.85
CA SER A 27 -11.62 32.59 -22.26
C SER A 27 -11.01 33.99 -22.43
N GLY A 28 -11.43 34.96 -21.61
CA GLY A 28 -10.87 36.32 -21.59
C GLY A 28 -9.42 36.37 -21.12
N PHE A 29 -9.06 35.55 -20.12
CA PHE A 29 -7.68 35.45 -19.64
C PHE A 29 -6.76 34.79 -20.67
N ALA A 30 -7.19 33.68 -21.28
CA ALA A 30 -6.47 33.04 -22.38
C ALA A 30 -6.27 33.99 -23.58
N ARG A 31 -7.28 34.83 -23.87
CA ARG A 31 -7.22 35.88 -24.91
C ARG A 31 -6.17 36.95 -24.60
N ALA A 32 -6.14 37.47 -23.37
CA ALA A 32 -5.16 38.47 -22.96
C ALA A 32 -3.73 37.91 -22.96
N VAL A 33 -3.56 36.65 -22.54
CA VAL A 33 -2.27 35.95 -22.59
C VAL A 33 -1.83 35.72 -24.04
N ALA A 34 -2.73 35.30 -24.94
CA ALA A 34 -2.42 35.12 -26.36
C ALA A 34 -2.02 36.45 -27.03
N ASP A 35 -2.77 37.53 -26.81
CA ASP A 35 -2.45 38.85 -27.38
C ASP A 35 -1.11 39.41 -26.83
N LEU A 36 -0.80 39.16 -25.54
CA LEU A 36 0.48 39.53 -24.92
C LEU A 36 1.65 38.69 -25.46
N VAL A 37 1.46 37.38 -25.60
CA VAL A 37 2.46 36.45 -26.15
C VAL A 37 2.70 36.75 -27.64
N GLU A 38 1.67 37.06 -28.42
CA GLU A 38 1.79 37.53 -29.82
C GLU A 38 2.60 38.85 -29.92
N ALA A 39 2.40 39.78 -28.97
CA ALA A 39 3.16 41.02 -28.91
C ALA A 39 4.63 40.83 -28.50
N MET A 40 4.93 39.86 -27.62
CA MET A 40 6.28 39.60 -27.11
C MET A 40 7.12 38.67 -27.99
N THR A 41 6.51 37.69 -28.67
CA THR A 41 7.22 36.66 -29.46
C THR A 41 7.56 37.09 -30.89
N GLY A 42 7.06 38.24 -31.35
CA GLY A 42 7.34 38.75 -32.69
C GLY A 42 6.73 37.92 -33.82
N TYR A 43 5.78 37.01 -33.53
CA TYR A 43 5.04 36.21 -34.51
C TYR A 43 4.04 37.08 -35.30
N ARG A 44 4.53 38.13 -35.97
CA ARG A 44 3.77 38.97 -36.91
C ARG A 44 4.11 38.53 -38.33
N THR A 45 3.43 37.53 -38.83
CA THR A 45 3.30 37.39 -40.29
C THR A 45 2.09 38.23 -40.69
N PRO A 46 2.24 39.40 -41.35
CA PRO A 46 1.09 40.18 -41.80
C PRO A 46 0.15 39.31 -42.64
N ALA A 47 -1.17 39.52 -42.55
CA ALA A 47 -2.14 38.71 -43.28
C ALA A 47 -1.85 38.60 -44.79
N SER A 48 -1.32 39.67 -45.39
CA SER A 48 -0.85 39.69 -46.79
C SER A 48 0.36 38.79 -47.04
N ALA A 49 1.37 38.82 -46.16
CA ALA A 49 2.55 37.96 -46.25
C ALA A 49 2.18 36.48 -46.02
N ARG A 50 1.25 36.21 -45.10
CA ARG A 50 0.75 34.85 -44.84
C ARG A 50 -0.03 34.29 -46.03
N ALA A 51 -0.88 35.10 -46.68
CA ALA A 51 -1.55 34.68 -47.90
C ALA A 51 -0.54 34.30 -49.00
N GLN A 52 0.53 35.07 -49.15
CA GLN A 52 1.60 34.78 -50.11
C GLN A 52 2.38 33.49 -49.76
N ILE A 53 2.69 33.26 -48.47
CA ILE A 53 3.34 32.00 -48.03
C ILE A 53 2.45 30.79 -48.33
N LEU A 54 1.14 30.90 -48.10
CA LEU A 54 0.19 29.82 -48.41
C LEU A 54 0.06 29.59 -49.92
N ASP A 55 0.09 30.65 -50.73
CA ASP A 55 0.05 30.54 -52.19
C ASP A 55 1.33 29.86 -52.72
N ASN A 56 2.50 30.21 -52.17
CA ASN A 56 3.76 29.55 -52.49
C ASN A 56 3.74 28.08 -52.09
N TRP A 57 3.28 27.76 -50.88
CA TRP A 57 3.15 26.37 -50.41
C TRP A 57 2.26 25.53 -51.31
N VAL A 58 1.15 26.08 -51.82
CA VAL A 58 0.30 25.39 -52.82
C VAL A 58 1.01 25.22 -54.17
N ALA A 59 1.90 26.14 -54.54
CA ALA A 59 2.59 26.14 -55.83
C ALA A 59 3.93 25.37 -55.84
N GLU A 60 4.41 24.85 -54.70
CA GLU A 60 5.67 24.09 -54.63
C GLU A 60 5.68 22.91 -55.60
N GLU A 61 6.74 22.79 -56.39
CA GLU A 61 6.92 21.70 -57.35
C GLU A 61 7.29 20.38 -56.64
N GLY A 62 6.94 19.22 -57.23
CA GLY A 62 7.22 17.91 -56.65
C GLY A 62 6.12 17.31 -55.76
N GLN A 63 4.94 17.95 -55.71
CA GLN A 63 3.74 17.39 -55.06
C GLN A 63 3.28 16.12 -55.79
N GLY A 64 3.00 15.05 -55.05
CA GLY A 64 2.41 13.84 -55.60
C GLY A 64 0.97 14.08 -56.07
N GLU A 65 0.46 13.29 -57.03
CA GLU A 65 -0.91 13.46 -57.56
C GLU A 65 -2.00 13.36 -56.48
N ALA A 66 -1.71 12.65 -55.38
CA ALA A 66 -2.61 12.47 -54.25
C ALA A 66 -2.56 13.61 -53.22
N GLU A 67 -1.61 14.54 -53.32
CA GLU A 67 -1.41 15.63 -52.35
C GLU A 67 -2.37 16.79 -52.59
N ASN A 68 -3.15 17.15 -51.57
CA ASN A 68 -4.23 18.14 -51.70
C ASN A 68 -3.97 19.43 -50.90
N ARG A 69 -2.89 20.13 -51.23
CA ARG A 69 -2.55 21.44 -50.63
C ARG A 69 -3.61 22.50 -50.89
N ARG A 70 -4.30 22.44 -52.04
CA ARG A 70 -5.41 23.37 -52.36
C ARG A 70 -6.54 23.26 -51.33
N GLN A 71 -6.92 22.05 -50.96
CA GLN A 71 -7.90 21.82 -49.90
C GLN A 71 -7.36 22.29 -48.54
N GLY A 72 -6.09 22.00 -48.22
CA GLY A 72 -5.44 22.48 -47.00
C GLY A 72 -5.51 24.01 -46.87
N ARG A 73 -5.20 24.75 -47.94
CA ARG A 73 -5.32 26.23 -47.97
C ARG A 73 -6.76 26.69 -47.76
N THR A 74 -7.74 25.99 -48.34
CA THR A 74 -9.16 26.31 -48.11
C THR A 74 -9.55 26.13 -46.64
N ARG A 75 -9.09 25.05 -45.98
CA ARG A 75 -9.35 24.80 -44.55
C ARG A 75 -8.68 25.86 -43.67
N ILE A 76 -7.44 26.26 -43.98
CA ILE A 76 -6.72 27.33 -43.27
C ILE A 76 -7.48 28.66 -43.35
N ARG A 77 -7.91 29.06 -44.56
CA ARG A 77 -8.71 30.28 -44.76
C ARG A 77 -10.06 30.22 -44.05
N GLY A 78 -10.69 29.04 -44.03
CA GLY A 78 -11.92 28.80 -43.28
C GLY A 78 -11.74 29.04 -41.79
N SER A 79 -10.66 28.51 -41.20
CA SER A 79 -10.30 28.74 -39.80
C SER A 79 -10.05 30.23 -39.51
N ASP A 80 -9.35 30.95 -40.40
CA ASP A 80 -9.13 32.39 -40.24
C ASP A 80 -10.42 33.21 -40.24
N ASN A 81 -11.30 32.93 -41.22
CA ASN A 81 -12.54 33.69 -41.40
C ASN A 81 -13.53 33.46 -40.25
N THR A 82 -13.50 32.26 -39.66
CA THR A 82 -14.38 31.89 -38.54
C THR A 82 -13.78 32.23 -37.18
N GLY A 83 -12.49 32.60 -37.12
CA GLY A 83 -11.76 32.76 -35.88
C GLY A 83 -11.60 31.45 -35.10
N SER A 84 -11.65 30.31 -35.78
CA SER A 84 -11.55 28.99 -35.14
C SER A 84 -10.17 28.79 -34.54
N HIS A 85 -10.13 28.34 -33.29
CA HIS A 85 -8.92 27.97 -32.57
C HIS A 85 -8.42 26.55 -32.88
N SER A 86 -9.19 25.77 -33.65
CA SER A 86 -8.80 24.43 -34.14
C SER A 86 -8.73 24.43 -35.67
N LEU A 87 -7.70 23.77 -36.21
CA LEU A 87 -7.44 23.61 -37.64
C LEU A 87 -7.17 22.14 -37.95
N ASP A 88 -7.94 21.58 -38.87
CA ASP A 88 -7.79 20.20 -39.32
C ASP A 88 -7.27 20.09 -40.76
N LEU A 89 -6.03 19.65 -40.91
CA LEU A 89 -5.32 19.34 -42.14
C LEU A 89 -5.12 17.83 -42.34
N SER A 90 -5.87 16.99 -41.62
CA SER A 90 -5.75 15.53 -41.70
C SER A 90 -6.24 14.99 -43.05
N SER A 91 -5.65 13.88 -43.48
CA SER A 91 -6.05 13.09 -44.67
C SER A 91 -6.02 13.88 -45.98
N LEU A 92 -4.94 14.63 -46.20
CA LEU A 92 -4.71 15.43 -47.40
C LEU A 92 -3.46 14.98 -48.18
N SER A 93 -2.86 13.87 -47.78
CA SER A 93 -1.57 13.33 -48.29
C SER A 93 -0.46 14.39 -48.34
N LEU A 94 -0.44 15.30 -47.36
CA LEU A 94 0.51 16.42 -47.32
C LEU A 94 1.93 15.91 -47.06
N THR A 95 2.90 16.41 -47.81
CA THR A 95 4.33 16.10 -47.62
C THR A 95 5.02 17.11 -46.70
N ALA A 96 4.47 18.33 -46.60
CA ALA A 96 4.92 19.38 -45.69
C ALA A 96 3.75 20.29 -45.25
N LEU A 97 3.83 20.82 -44.03
CA LEU A 97 2.93 21.87 -43.53
C LEU A 97 3.44 23.26 -43.95
N PRO A 98 2.54 24.24 -44.16
CA PRO A 98 2.97 25.61 -44.46
C PRO A 98 3.59 26.26 -43.21
N ALA A 99 4.62 27.07 -43.42
CA ALA A 99 5.28 27.82 -42.34
C ALA A 99 4.38 28.88 -41.66
N ALA A 100 3.29 29.30 -42.32
CA ALA A 100 2.41 30.37 -41.83
C ALA A 100 1.04 29.84 -41.38
N LEU A 101 1.04 29.09 -40.27
CA LEU A 101 -0.19 28.67 -39.57
C LEU A 101 -0.92 29.87 -38.93
N PRO A 102 -2.25 29.78 -38.69
CA PRO A 102 -2.99 30.83 -37.98
C PRO A 102 -2.35 31.17 -36.62
N PRO A 103 -2.16 32.46 -36.27
CA PRO A 103 -1.41 32.85 -35.07
C PRO A 103 -2.14 32.52 -33.76
N ARG A 104 -3.47 32.49 -33.78
CA ARG A 104 -4.35 32.20 -32.63
C ARG A 104 -4.76 30.74 -32.52
N LEU A 105 -4.02 29.85 -33.17
CA LEU A 105 -4.32 28.43 -33.20
C LEU A 105 -3.97 27.78 -31.86
N LEU A 106 -4.93 27.09 -31.26
CA LEU A 106 -4.76 26.30 -30.04
C LEU A 106 -4.63 24.80 -30.36
N GLU A 107 -5.23 24.33 -31.45
CA GLU A 107 -5.19 22.92 -31.85
C GLU A 107 -4.89 22.76 -33.34
N LEU A 108 -3.90 21.92 -33.66
CA LEU A 108 -3.57 21.52 -35.02
C LEU A 108 -3.73 20.01 -35.17
N ARG A 109 -4.62 19.58 -36.07
CA ARG A 109 -4.74 18.18 -36.50
C ARG A 109 -4.16 18.04 -37.90
N ALA A 110 -3.21 17.15 -38.10
CA ALA A 110 -2.65 16.84 -39.42
C ALA A 110 -2.34 15.34 -39.54
N ARG A 111 -3.25 14.50 -39.02
CA ARG A 111 -3.12 13.04 -39.00
C ARG A 111 -3.26 12.45 -40.40
N HIS A 112 -2.70 11.26 -40.63
CA HIS A 112 -2.81 10.53 -41.91
C HIS A 112 -2.36 11.37 -43.12
N ASN A 113 -1.13 11.85 -43.08
CA ASN A 113 -0.46 12.54 -44.18
C ASN A 113 0.88 11.85 -44.47
N GLU A 114 1.72 12.45 -45.31
CA GLU A 114 3.07 11.96 -45.63
C GLU A 114 4.14 12.94 -45.15
N LEU A 115 3.90 13.63 -44.03
CA LEU A 115 4.80 14.66 -43.53
C LEU A 115 6.15 14.06 -43.18
N SER A 116 7.22 14.58 -43.80
CA SER A 116 8.61 14.16 -43.54
C SER A 116 9.32 15.07 -42.53
N SER A 117 8.83 16.31 -42.38
CA SER A 117 9.34 17.30 -41.42
C SER A 117 8.24 18.25 -40.95
N LEU A 118 8.42 18.79 -39.75
CA LEU A 118 7.57 19.86 -39.21
C LEU A 118 8.21 21.25 -39.47
N PRO A 119 7.40 22.32 -39.49
CA PRO A 119 7.94 23.68 -39.58
C PRO A 119 8.81 24.01 -38.36
N ALA A 120 9.79 24.90 -38.56
CA ALA A 120 10.73 25.30 -37.50
C ALA A 120 10.07 26.05 -36.33
N SER A 121 8.88 26.62 -36.55
CA SER A 121 8.11 27.29 -35.52
C SER A 121 6.62 27.01 -35.67
N PHE A 122 5.96 26.91 -34.52
CA PHE A 122 4.52 26.81 -34.40
C PHE A 122 3.96 28.08 -33.74
N PRO A 123 2.65 28.34 -33.86
CA PRO A 123 1.99 29.41 -33.12
C PRO A 123 2.28 29.28 -31.61
N PRO A 124 2.65 30.37 -30.92
CA PRO A 124 3.12 30.30 -29.54
C PRO A 124 2.01 29.93 -28.54
N GLY A 125 0.74 30.06 -28.95
CA GLY A 125 -0.43 29.64 -28.16
C GLY A 125 -0.87 28.19 -28.38
N LEU A 126 -0.18 27.41 -29.21
CA LEU A 126 -0.61 26.05 -29.57
C LEU A 126 -0.56 25.11 -28.36
N GLN A 127 -1.70 24.51 -28.02
CA GLN A 127 -1.88 23.59 -26.89
C GLN A 127 -1.90 22.13 -27.33
N HIS A 128 -2.55 21.82 -28.46
CA HIS A 128 -2.71 20.46 -28.96
C HIS A 128 -2.09 20.30 -30.35
N LEU A 129 -1.18 19.33 -30.50
CA LEU A 129 -0.53 19.00 -31.75
C LEU A 129 -0.72 17.51 -32.07
N LEU A 130 -1.61 17.22 -33.03
CA LEU A 130 -2.06 15.88 -33.38
C LEU A 130 -1.61 15.52 -34.80
N ILE A 131 -0.48 14.82 -34.92
CA ILE A 131 0.28 14.57 -36.17
C ILE A 131 0.62 13.08 -36.38
N SER A 132 -0.18 12.18 -35.78
CA SER A 132 -0.02 10.74 -35.95
C SER A 132 -0.22 10.26 -37.40
N HIS A 133 0.34 9.10 -37.74
CA HIS A 133 0.31 8.52 -39.09
C HIS A 133 0.94 9.44 -40.15
N ASN A 134 2.24 9.66 -40.00
CA ASN A 134 3.06 10.46 -40.91
C ASN A 134 4.41 9.74 -41.16
N ARG A 135 5.42 10.44 -41.72
CA ARG A 135 6.75 9.89 -42.00
C ARG A 135 7.85 10.70 -41.32
N LEU A 136 7.56 11.29 -40.17
CA LEU A 136 8.51 12.13 -39.44
C LEU A 136 9.67 11.28 -38.91
N THR A 137 10.90 11.72 -39.14
CA THR A 137 12.11 11.10 -38.56
C THR A 137 12.61 11.80 -37.29
N SER A 138 12.20 13.06 -37.10
CA SER A 138 12.55 13.87 -35.93
C SER A 138 11.49 14.92 -35.65
N LEU A 139 11.42 15.37 -34.40
CA LEU A 139 10.69 16.57 -33.99
C LEU A 139 11.63 17.77 -33.91
N PRO A 140 11.13 19.01 -34.04
CA PRO A 140 11.95 20.20 -33.82
C PRO A 140 12.38 20.30 -32.34
N ASP A 141 13.59 20.80 -32.11
CA ASP A 141 14.16 20.95 -30.75
C ASP A 141 13.34 21.87 -29.84
N ALA A 142 12.61 22.83 -30.44
CA ALA A 142 11.79 23.81 -29.75
C ALA A 142 10.30 23.63 -30.11
N LEU A 143 9.58 22.89 -29.27
CA LEU A 143 8.12 22.83 -29.30
C LEU A 143 7.51 24.03 -28.53
N PRO A 144 6.25 24.43 -28.83
CA PRO A 144 5.57 25.48 -28.08
C PRO A 144 5.54 25.18 -26.58
N ALA A 145 5.91 26.17 -25.76
CA ALA A 145 5.93 26.01 -24.30
C ALA A 145 4.53 25.81 -23.69
N THR A 146 3.47 26.16 -24.43
CA THR A 146 2.05 26.05 -24.05
C THR A 146 1.43 24.69 -24.40
N LEU A 147 2.19 23.79 -25.03
CA LEU A 147 1.69 22.50 -25.47
C LEU A 147 1.32 21.61 -24.27
N SER A 148 0.07 21.15 -24.22
CA SER A 148 -0.45 20.21 -23.21
C SER A 148 -0.68 18.80 -23.79
N ARG A 149 -0.90 18.66 -25.11
CA ARG A 149 -1.11 17.37 -25.77
C ARG A 149 -0.30 17.25 -27.06
N LEU A 150 0.53 16.20 -27.12
CA LEU A 150 1.33 15.85 -28.29
C LEU A 150 1.05 14.41 -28.72
N GLU A 151 0.57 14.23 -29.95
CA GLU A 151 0.38 12.91 -30.54
C GLU A 151 1.15 12.80 -31.86
N VAL A 152 2.15 11.93 -31.86
CA VAL A 152 3.09 11.67 -32.97
C VAL A 152 3.19 10.17 -33.26
N ALA A 153 2.16 9.40 -32.90
CA ALA A 153 2.10 7.95 -33.13
C ALA A 153 2.24 7.59 -34.62
N ASP A 154 2.68 6.39 -34.95
CA ASP A 154 2.84 5.92 -36.33
C ASP A 154 3.69 6.87 -37.18
N ASN A 155 4.95 7.05 -36.77
CA ASN A 155 5.95 7.83 -37.49
C ASN A 155 7.24 7.00 -37.62
N SER A 156 8.39 7.64 -37.84
CA SER A 156 9.70 6.99 -37.88
C SER A 156 10.71 7.73 -37.00
N LEU A 157 10.24 8.30 -35.89
CA LEU A 157 11.07 9.04 -34.93
C LEU A 157 12.09 8.09 -34.31
N THR A 158 13.36 8.48 -34.32
CA THR A 158 14.44 7.75 -33.64
C THR A 158 14.71 8.26 -32.23
N SER A 159 14.30 9.49 -31.94
CA SER A 159 14.46 10.13 -30.64
C SER A 159 13.40 11.22 -30.44
N LEU A 160 13.08 11.52 -29.18
CA LEU A 160 12.33 12.71 -28.80
C LEU A 160 13.29 13.88 -28.49
N PRO A 161 12.84 15.15 -28.56
CA PRO A 161 13.63 16.30 -28.13
C PRO A 161 14.03 16.16 -26.65
N ALA A 162 15.25 16.58 -26.31
CA ALA A 162 15.75 16.50 -24.94
C ALA A 162 14.90 17.32 -23.94
N ASN A 163 14.28 18.40 -24.41
CA ASN A 163 13.43 19.27 -23.59
C ASN A 163 12.00 19.27 -24.16
N LEU A 164 11.12 18.47 -23.57
CA LEU A 164 9.69 18.55 -23.84
C LEU A 164 9.07 19.74 -23.11
N PRO A 165 7.95 20.30 -23.60
CA PRO A 165 7.26 21.40 -22.93
C PRO A 165 6.88 21.03 -21.48
N ALA A 166 7.22 21.90 -20.52
CA ALA A 166 6.97 21.64 -19.10
C ALA A 166 5.47 21.50 -18.74
N GLY A 167 4.59 22.04 -19.58
CA GLY A 167 3.13 21.96 -19.44
C GLY A 167 2.49 20.73 -20.09
N LEU A 168 3.28 19.82 -20.67
CA LEU A 168 2.75 18.65 -21.38
C LEU A 168 2.09 17.66 -20.41
N GLU A 169 0.84 17.31 -20.70
CA GLU A 169 0.00 16.40 -19.90
C GLU A 169 -0.15 15.04 -20.61
N ILE A 170 -0.28 15.05 -21.93
CA ILE A 170 -0.49 13.84 -22.74
C ILE A 170 0.59 13.75 -23.83
N LEU A 171 1.32 12.63 -23.84
CA LEU A 171 2.28 12.29 -24.89
C LEU A 171 1.97 10.90 -25.46
N ASN A 172 1.62 10.85 -26.74
CA ASN A 172 1.57 9.60 -27.49
C ASN A 172 2.61 9.62 -28.61
N ALA A 173 3.61 8.75 -28.49
CA ALA A 173 4.65 8.48 -29.48
C ALA A 173 4.77 6.99 -29.82
N SER A 174 3.65 6.25 -29.75
CA SER A 174 3.58 4.84 -30.12
C SER A 174 3.97 4.59 -31.59
N ASP A 175 4.37 3.37 -31.92
CA ASP A 175 4.70 2.93 -33.28
C ASP A 175 5.73 3.84 -33.97
N ASN A 176 6.87 4.00 -33.31
CA ASN A 176 8.02 4.74 -33.78
C ASN A 176 9.29 3.85 -33.73
N ARG A 177 10.48 4.46 -33.76
CA ARG A 177 11.77 3.76 -33.67
C ARG A 177 12.61 4.32 -32.52
N LEU A 178 11.95 4.76 -31.44
CA LEU A 178 12.62 5.33 -30.28
C LEU A 178 13.45 4.25 -29.59
N THR A 179 14.73 4.54 -29.33
CA THR A 179 15.64 3.66 -28.58
C THR A 179 15.73 4.04 -27.10
N SER A 180 15.41 5.29 -26.76
CA SER A 180 15.35 5.79 -25.40
C SER A 180 14.36 6.96 -25.30
N LEU A 181 13.93 7.24 -24.06
CA LEU A 181 13.21 8.47 -23.72
C LEU A 181 14.20 9.54 -23.20
N PRO A 182 13.82 10.82 -23.18
CA PRO A 182 14.61 11.85 -22.50
C PRO A 182 14.71 11.56 -21.00
N ASP A 183 15.87 11.83 -20.40
CA ASP A 183 16.11 11.61 -18.96
C ASP A 183 15.10 12.36 -18.06
N ALA A 184 14.61 13.52 -18.51
CA ALA A 184 13.64 14.33 -17.79
C ALA A 184 12.35 14.45 -18.59
N LEU A 185 11.31 13.75 -18.12
CA LEU A 185 9.95 13.89 -18.63
C LEU A 185 9.24 15.08 -17.93
N PRO A 186 8.27 15.73 -18.59
CA PRO A 186 7.49 16.81 -17.98
C PRO A 186 6.77 16.35 -16.72
N SER A 187 6.86 17.13 -15.63
CA SER A 187 6.27 16.76 -14.34
C SER A 187 4.73 16.77 -14.31
N ARG A 188 4.10 17.42 -15.30
CA ARG A 188 2.64 17.46 -15.48
C ARG A 188 2.08 16.31 -16.31
N LEU A 189 2.94 15.42 -16.81
CA LEU A 189 2.52 14.33 -17.66
C LEU A 189 1.64 13.34 -16.88
N THR A 190 0.42 13.12 -17.37
CA THR A 190 -0.56 12.19 -16.80
C THR A 190 -0.75 10.94 -17.67
N SER A 191 -0.50 11.04 -18.98
CA SER A 191 -0.61 9.90 -19.91
C SER A 191 0.61 9.84 -20.83
N LEU A 192 1.31 8.70 -20.80
CA LEU A 192 2.47 8.41 -21.63
C LEU A 192 2.25 7.10 -22.39
N ALA A 193 2.08 7.21 -23.71
CA ALA A 193 2.00 6.06 -24.62
C ALA A 193 3.21 6.05 -25.56
N VAL A 194 4.04 5.01 -25.44
CA VAL A 194 5.26 4.80 -26.24
C VAL A 194 5.38 3.35 -26.69
N SER A 195 4.24 2.68 -26.86
CA SER A 195 4.17 1.30 -27.33
C SER A 195 4.73 1.12 -28.75
N GLY A 196 5.19 -0.09 -29.08
CA GLY A 196 5.70 -0.39 -30.43
C GLY A 196 6.99 0.36 -30.79
N ASN A 197 7.90 0.52 -29.83
CA ASN A 197 9.20 1.16 -30.01
C ASN A 197 10.35 0.17 -29.77
N GLN A 198 11.58 0.67 -29.61
CA GLN A 198 12.80 -0.12 -29.39
C GLN A 198 13.47 0.24 -28.06
N LEU A 199 12.67 0.65 -27.06
CA LEU A 199 13.16 1.06 -25.75
C LEU A 199 13.75 -0.15 -25.00
N THR A 200 14.97 -0.02 -24.49
CA THR A 200 15.60 -1.03 -23.63
C THR A 200 15.40 -0.74 -22.15
N ASP A 201 15.26 0.53 -21.81
CA ASP A 201 15.14 1.04 -20.44
C ASP A 201 14.19 2.25 -20.41
N LEU A 202 13.60 2.51 -19.26
CA LEU A 202 12.86 3.74 -18.95
C LEU A 202 13.75 4.68 -18.12
N PRO A 203 13.45 5.99 -18.09
CA PRO A 203 14.13 6.91 -17.19
C PRO A 203 13.99 6.47 -15.72
N ASP A 204 15.04 6.67 -14.92
CA ASP A 204 15.08 6.31 -13.49
C ASP A 204 13.96 6.96 -12.67
N SER A 205 13.39 8.08 -13.15
CA SER A 205 12.31 8.80 -12.48
C SER A 205 11.21 9.16 -13.47
N LEU A 206 10.07 8.50 -13.32
CA LEU A 206 8.85 8.86 -14.03
C LEU A 206 8.10 9.99 -13.31
N PRO A 207 7.28 10.78 -14.02
CA PRO A 207 6.46 11.82 -13.42
C PRO A 207 5.55 11.25 -12.32
N SER A 208 5.57 11.84 -11.13
CA SER A 208 4.83 11.34 -9.96
C SER A 208 3.30 11.45 -10.09
N GLY A 209 2.80 12.20 -11.08
CA GLY A 209 1.38 12.34 -11.38
C GLY A 209 0.92 11.50 -12.58
N LEU A 210 1.73 10.54 -13.03
CA LEU A 210 1.41 9.69 -14.17
C LEU A 210 0.28 8.73 -13.81
N ILE A 211 -0.77 8.70 -14.63
CA ILE A 211 -1.98 7.90 -14.47
C ILE A 211 -1.98 6.73 -15.45
N GLU A 212 -1.53 6.96 -16.68
CA GLU A 212 -1.49 5.95 -17.73
C GLU A 212 -0.08 5.82 -18.28
N LEU A 213 0.42 4.58 -18.32
CA LEU A 213 1.70 4.24 -18.93
C LEU A 213 1.55 3.03 -19.85
N ASP A 214 1.69 3.26 -21.16
CA ASP A 214 1.77 2.18 -22.15
C ASP A 214 3.18 2.13 -22.76
N VAL A 215 3.92 1.10 -22.37
CA VAL A 215 5.27 0.78 -22.87
C VAL A 215 5.29 -0.59 -23.54
N SER A 216 4.14 -1.09 -23.98
CA SER A 216 4.01 -2.40 -24.61
C SER A 216 4.80 -2.52 -25.91
N SER A 217 5.12 -3.74 -26.33
CA SER A 217 5.86 -4.02 -27.56
C SER A 217 7.19 -3.24 -27.66
N ASN A 218 7.99 -3.29 -26.60
CA ASN A 218 9.34 -2.72 -26.52
C ASN A 218 10.38 -3.81 -26.21
N GLN A 219 11.58 -3.43 -25.77
CA GLN A 219 12.67 -4.36 -25.44
C GLN A 219 13.10 -4.21 -23.97
N LEU A 220 12.18 -3.78 -23.10
CA LEU A 220 12.47 -3.53 -21.68
C LEU A 220 12.86 -4.83 -20.98
N ALA A 221 14.01 -4.83 -20.31
CA ALA A 221 14.47 -5.95 -19.50
C ALA A 221 14.11 -5.79 -18.02
N ASN A 222 14.02 -4.54 -17.54
CA ASN A 222 13.68 -4.19 -16.17
C ASN A 222 12.74 -2.96 -16.16
N LEU A 223 12.10 -2.73 -15.02
CA LEU A 223 11.32 -1.53 -14.75
C LEU A 223 12.06 -0.64 -13.73
N PRO A 224 11.87 0.68 -13.77
CA PRO A 224 12.34 1.56 -12.71
C PRO A 224 11.55 1.26 -11.43
N ASP A 225 12.24 1.32 -10.29
CA ASP A 225 11.68 1.11 -8.96
C ASP A 225 12.02 2.32 -8.08
N PRO A 226 11.03 3.08 -7.56
CA PRO A 226 9.59 2.83 -7.65
C PRO A 226 8.92 3.38 -8.93
N LEU A 227 7.80 2.78 -9.33
CA LEU A 227 6.87 3.38 -10.31
C LEU A 227 5.95 4.41 -9.62
N PRO A 228 5.31 5.33 -10.38
CA PRO A 228 4.37 6.28 -9.80
C PRO A 228 3.15 5.59 -9.18
N SER A 229 2.87 5.87 -7.90
CA SER A 229 1.73 5.30 -7.16
C SER A 229 0.35 5.80 -7.65
N THR A 230 0.32 6.85 -8.48
CA THR A 230 -0.89 7.38 -9.12
C THR A 230 -1.34 6.59 -10.35
N LEU A 231 -0.56 5.59 -10.81
CA LEU A 231 -0.89 4.80 -11.99
C LEU A 231 -2.22 4.07 -11.81
N GLN A 232 -3.08 4.22 -12.81
CA GLN A 232 -4.35 3.50 -12.96
C GLN A 232 -4.30 2.47 -14.08
N SER A 233 -3.47 2.71 -15.10
CA SER A 233 -3.30 1.80 -16.23
C SER A 233 -1.83 1.65 -16.58
N LEU A 234 -1.35 0.41 -16.59
CA LEU A 234 0.02 0.05 -16.92
C LEU A 234 0.04 -1.11 -17.93
N ASN A 235 0.58 -0.85 -19.12
CA ASN A 235 0.78 -1.88 -20.13
C ASN A 235 2.28 -2.11 -20.41
N LEU A 236 2.73 -3.30 -20.05
CA LEU A 236 4.09 -3.82 -20.16
C LEU A 236 4.19 -4.98 -21.17
N SER A 237 3.09 -5.31 -21.86
CA SER A 237 3.03 -6.51 -22.71
C SER A 237 4.08 -6.49 -23.83
N GLY A 238 4.55 -7.65 -24.29
CA GLY A 238 5.47 -7.75 -25.43
C GLY A 238 6.85 -7.12 -25.17
N ASN A 239 7.37 -7.24 -23.95
CA ASN A 239 8.71 -6.79 -23.57
C ASN A 239 9.67 -8.00 -23.33
N ARG A 240 10.82 -7.75 -22.71
CA ARG A 240 11.82 -8.76 -22.34
C ARG A 240 11.96 -8.90 -20.82
N LEU A 241 10.90 -8.60 -20.08
CA LEU A 241 10.90 -8.65 -18.62
C LEU A 241 11.03 -10.10 -18.16
N THR A 242 12.01 -10.37 -17.31
CA THR A 242 12.20 -11.67 -16.66
C THR A 242 11.67 -11.70 -15.22
N GLY A 243 11.15 -10.58 -14.76
CA GLY A 243 10.53 -10.42 -13.45
C GLY A 243 9.74 -9.12 -13.39
N LEU A 244 8.84 -9.03 -12.42
CA LEU A 244 8.08 -7.84 -12.09
C LEU A 244 8.28 -7.54 -10.60
N PRO A 245 8.27 -6.27 -10.17
CA PRO A 245 8.28 -5.92 -8.76
C PRO A 245 7.11 -6.60 -8.03
N GLU A 246 7.36 -7.16 -6.85
CA GLU A 246 6.37 -7.93 -6.07
C GLU A 246 5.12 -7.09 -5.75
N ASP A 247 5.31 -5.83 -5.36
CA ASP A 247 4.26 -4.82 -5.13
C ASP A 247 3.34 -4.58 -6.35
N LEU A 248 3.86 -4.78 -7.57
CA LEU A 248 3.08 -4.64 -8.82
C LEU A 248 2.19 -5.86 -9.06
N LEU A 249 2.64 -7.03 -8.62
CA LEU A 249 1.91 -8.30 -8.72
C LEU A 249 0.75 -8.34 -7.71
N GLU A 250 0.92 -7.73 -6.54
CA GLU A 250 -0.16 -7.46 -5.57
C GLU A 250 -1.27 -6.56 -6.18
N GLY A 251 -0.91 -5.69 -7.14
CA GLY A 251 -1.79 -4.80 -7.92
C GLY A 251 -2.92 -5.46 -8.71
N ARG A 252 -2.88 -6.78 -8.90
CA ARG A 252 -3.88 -7.53 -9.67
C ARG A 252 -4.97 -8.17 -8.84
N VAL A 253 -4.79 -8.24 -7.53
CA VAL A 253 -5.86 -8.70 -6.64
C VAL A 253 -6.58 -7.45 -6.13
N PRO A 254 -7.89 -7.30 -6.40
CA PRO A 254 -8.64 -6.14 -5.91
C PRO A 254 -8.49 -6.04 -4.39
N ASN A 255 -7.96 -4.91 -3.90
CA ASN A 255 -7.72 -4.57 -2.49
C ASN A 255 -6.44 -5.10 -1.80
N LEU A 256 -5.40 -5.57 -2.51
CA LEU A 256 -4.11 -5.99 -1.90
C LEU A 256 -2.88 -5.09 -2.19
N SER A 257 -2.94 -4.16 -3.14
CA SER A 257 -1.75 -3.36 -3.47
C SER A 257 -1.66 -2.06 -2.66
N LEU A 258 -0.72 -2.04 -1.71
CA LEU A 258 -0.41 -0.86 -0.89
C LEU A 258 0.42 0.18 -1.65
N SER A 259 1.27 -0.27 -2.59
CA SER A 259 2.18 0.60 -3.37
C SER A 259 1.52 1.24 -4.61
N TYR A 260 0.50 0.58 -5.18
CA TYR A 260 -0.24 1.04 -6.36
C TYR A 260 -1.77 0.99 -6.14
N PRO A 261 -2.30 1.76 -5.18
CA PRO A 261 -3.69 1.64 -4.72
C PRO A 261 -4.74 2.03 -5.78
N HIS A 262 -4.32 2.68 -6.85
CA HIS A 262 -5.18 3.13 -7.94
C HIS A 262 -5.05 2.26 -9.19
N LEU A 263 -4.18 1.24 -9.21
CA LEU A 263 -3.92 0.44 -10.41
C LEU A 263 -5.11 -0.48 -10.71
N GLU A 264 -5.87 -0.12 -11.75
CA GLU A 264 -7.04 -0.88 -12.18
C GLU A 264 -6.71 -1.84 -13.32
N ASN A 265 -5.80 -1.45 -14.21
CA ASN A 265 -5.46 -2.19 -15.41
C ASN A 265 -3.96 -2.47 -15.46
N LEU A 266 -3.59 -3.75 -15.38
CA LEU A 266 -2.20 -4.21 -15.52
C LEU A 266 -2.11 -5.31 -16.58
N GLU A 267 -1.41 -4.99 -17.67
CA GLU A 267 -1.10 -5.91 -18.76
C GLU A 267 0.41 -6.16 -18.84
N PHE A 268 0.85 -7.41 -18.88
CA PHE A 268 2.27 -7.78 -19.02
C PHE A 268 2.47 -9.05 -19.84
N GLY A 269 1.46 -9.48 -20.60
CA GLY A 269 1.54 -10.67 -21.45
C GLY A 269 2.71 -10.61 -22.43
N ASP A 270 3.08 -11.74 -23.04
CA ASP A 270 4.16 -11.80 -24.03
C ASP A 270 5.54 -11.33 -23.52
N ASN A 271 5.80 -11.51 -22.22
CA ASN A 271 7.13 -11.37 -21.60
C ASN A 271 7.73 -12.74 -21.27
N PRO A 272 9.07 -12.91 -21.30
CA PRO A 272 9.76 -14.14 -20.90
C PRO A 272 9.82 -14.30 -19.36
N LEU A 273 8.65 -14.27 -18.71
CA LEU A 273 8.53 -14.47 -17.27
C LEU A 273 8.76 -15.95 -16.90
N PRO A 274 9.46 -16.24 -15.79
CA PRO A 274 9.64 -17.60 -15.27
C PRO A 274 8.30 -18.31 -14.98
N ASP A 275 8.27 -19.64 -15.17
CA ASP A 275 7.06 -20.46 -14.97
C ASP A 275 6.48 -20.35 -13.55
N ASP A 276 7.34 -20.13 -12.55
CA ASP A 276 6.96 -19.88 -11.14
C ASP A 276 6.27 -18.54 -10.95
N VAL A 277 6.73 -17.48 -11.63
CA VAL A 277 6.06 -16.16 -11.62
C VAL A 277 4.70 -16.27 -12.32
N LEU A 278 4.64 -16.98 -13.46
CA LEU A 278 3.40 -17.23 -14.18
C LEU A 278 2.41 -18.11 -13.38
N ALA A 279 2.90 -19.09 -12.62
CA ALA A 279 2.07 -19.94 -11.77
C ALA A 279 1.46 -19.15 -10.59
N ASN A 280 2.24 -18.28 -9.95
CA ASN A 280 1.76 -17.38 -8.89
C ASN A 280 0.72 -16.38 -9.43
N LEU A 281 0.90 -15.92 -10.67
CA LEU A 281 -0.01 -14.99 -11.35
C LEU A 281 -1.30 -15.66 -11.84
N ALA A 282 -1.23 -16.88 -12.35
CA ALA A 282 -2.40 -17.65 -12.75
C ALA A 282 -3.27 -18.03 -11.54
N ALA A 283 -2.66 -18.21 -10.36
CA ALA A 283 -3.39 -18.39 -9.11
C ALA A 283 -4.18 -17.12 -8.69
N ALA A 284 -3.70 -15.92 -9.07
CA ALA A 284 -4.39 -14.65 -8.82
C ALA A 284 -5.53 -14.33 -9.81
N GLU A 285 -5.51 -14.90 -11.03
CA GLU A 285 -6.55 -14.71 -12.07
C GLU A 285 -7.75 -15.66 -11.95
N ALA A 286 -7.68 -16.69 -11.11
CA ALA A 286 -8.78 -17.62 -10.93
C ALA A 286 -9.93 -16.97 -10.13
N PRO A 287 -11.20 -17.11 -10.55
CA PRO A 287 -12.34 -16.70 -9.71
C PRO A 287 -12.24 -17.42 -8.34
N PRO A 288 -12.70 -16.79 -7.23
CA PRO A 288 -12.35 -17.16 -5.86
C PRO A 288 -13.03 -18.44 -5.36
N GLN A 289 -12.87 -19.55 -6.09
CA GLN A 289 -13.54 -20.82 -5.81
C GLN A 289 -12.67 -22.07 -5.98
N LEU A 290 -11.38 -22.01 -6.33
CA LEU A 290 -10.60 -23.26 -6.54
C LEU A 290 -9.07 -23.19 -6.36
N ALA A 291 -8.55 -22.31 -5.52
CA ALA A 291 -7.17 -22.41 -5.02
C ALA A 291 -7.18 -22.60 -3.49
N GLN A 292 -7.87 -23.65 -3.02
CA GLN A 292 -7.55 -24.18 -1.70
C GLN A 292 -6.22 -24.91 -1.83
N GLN A 293 -5.11 -24.20 -1.62
CA GLN A 293 -3.83 -24.85 -1.37
C GLN A 293 -4.05 -25.78 -0.18
N SER A 294 -3.66 -27.04 -0.35
CA SER A 294 -3.92 -28.03 0.68
C SER A 294 -3.05 -27.70 1.90
N LEU A 295 -3.58 -27.96 3.10
CA LEU A 295 -2.83 -27.78 4.34
C LEU A 295 -1.48 -28.51 4.31
N TYR A 296 -1.42 -29.64 3.61
CA TYR A 296 -0.20 -30.39 3.34
C TYR A 296 0.85 -29.58 2.56
N GLU A 297 0.45 -28.93 1.46
CA GLU A 297 1.35 -28.12 0.64
C GLU A 297 1.86 -26.89 1.40
N ALA A 298 0.98 -26.24 2.16
CA ALA A 298 1.37 -25.11 3.00
C ALA A 298 2.40 -25.51 4.07
N ALA A 299 2.20 -26.66 4.74
CA ALA A 299 3.15 -27.18 5.72
C ALA A 299 4.49 -27.64 5.10
N ALA A 300 4.49 -28.09 3.85
CA ALA A 300 5.69 -28.57 3.15
C ALA A 300 6.76 -27.48 2.99
N HIS A 301 6.35 -26.21 2.88
CA HIS A 301 7.27 -25.06 2.77
C HIS A 301 8.10 -24.80 4.04
N TRP A 302 7.70 -25.38 5.17
CA TRP A 302 8.32 -25.20 6.47
C TRP A 302 8.99 -26.48 6.98
N LEU A 303 8.47 -27.66 6.62
CA LEU A 303 8.93 -28.98 7.10
C LEU A 303 9.83 -29.72 6.09
N ALA A 304 10.63 -29.00 5.31
CA ALA A 304 11.48 -29.62 4.27
C ALA A 304 12.50 -30.65 4.83
N ASP A 305 12.83 -30.57 6.11
CA ASP A 305 13.76 -31.44 6.84
C ASP A 305 13.08 -32.62 7.56
N ASP A 306 11.75 -32.68 7.63
CA ASP A 306 11.00 -33.70 8.38
C ASP A 306 9.79 -34.27 7.57
N PRO A 307 10.06 -35.18 6.63
CA PRO A 307 9.03 -35.77 5.78
C PRO A 307 8.06 -36.69 6.55
N ALA A 308 8.45 -37.19 7.73
CA ALA A 308 7.60 -38.05 8.54
C ALA A 308 6.47 -37.25 9.18
N THR A 309 6.80 -36.13 9.80
CA THR A 309 5.80 -35.20 10.35
C THR A 309 4.94 -34.61 9.24
N LEU A 310 5.53 -34.22 8.11
CA LEU A 310 4.79 -33.69 6.96
C LEU A 310 3.71 -34.67 6.44
N ALA A 311 3.95 -35.98 6.47
CA ALA A 311 2.96 -36.98 6.06
C ALA A 311 1.71 -36.98 6.96
N GLU A 312 1.85 -36.65 8.25
CA GLU A 312 0.71 -36.56 9.17
C GLU A 312 -0.21 -35.39 8.83
N TRP A 313 0.34 -34.29 8.30
CA TRP A 313 -0.44 -33.11 7.90
C TRP A 313 -1.44 -33.38 6.77
N GLN A 314 -1.24 -34.44 5.99
CA GLN A 314 -2.23 -34.88 5.01
C GLN A 314 -3.53 -35.34 5.68
N HIS A 315 -3.46 -35.85 6.92
CA HIS A 315 -4.61 -36.40 7.65
C HIS A 315 -5.38 -35.33 8.42
N PHE A 316 -4.82 -34.13 8.57
CA PHE A 316 -5.45 -33.01 9.28
C PHE A 316 -6.25 -32.08 8.35
N ALA A 317 -6.20 -32.30 7.02
CA ALA A 317 -6.83 -31.44 6.03
C ALA A 317 -8.36 -31.34 6.17
N ASP A 318 -9.01 -32.36 6.75
CA ASP A 318 -10.46 -32.40 6.95
C ASP A 318 -10.90 -31.81 8.31
N GLU A 319 -9.96 -31.36 9.15
CA GLU A 319 -10.29 -30.79 10.46
C GLU A 319 -10.86 -29.35 10.32
N PRO A 320 -11.79 -28.93 11.19
CA PRO A 320 -12.33 -27.57 11.16
C PRO A 320 -11.23 -26.52 11.34
N GLY A 321 -11.16 -25.54 10.44
CA GLY A 321 -10.13 -24.48 10.44
C GLY A 321 -8.80 -24.87 9.80
N ALA A 322 -8.67 -26.10 9.25
CA ALA A 322 -7.47 -26.54 8.54
C ALA A 322 -7.15 -25.66 7.32
N GLN A 323 -8.17 -25.23 6.58
CA GLN A 323 -7.99 -24.35 5.42
C GLN A 323 -7.53 -22.95 5.84
N ASP A 324 -8.09 -22.42 6.92
CA ASP A 324 -7.69 -21.12 7.45
C ASP A 324 -6.24 -21.15 7.93
N TYR A 325 -5.84 -22.25 8.56
CA TYR A 325 -4.46 -22.47 8.96
C TYR A 325 -3.51 -22.61 7.76
N ALA A 326 -3.92 -23.27 6.68
CA ALA A 326 -3.15 -23.35 5.44
C ALA A 326 -2.90 -21.95 4.85
N GLN A 327 -3.96 -21.12 4.78
CA GLN A 327 -3.85 -19.74 4.33
C GLN A 327 -2.96 -18.89 5.25
N PHE A 328 -3.06 -19.09 6.56
CA PHE A 328 -2.21 -18.41 7.54
C PHE A 328 -0.72 -18.75 7.34
N LEU A 329 -0.37 -20.01 7.11
CA LEU A 329 1.02 -20.44 6.87
C LEU A 329 1.61 -19.81 5.60
N GLU A 330 0.83 -19.67 4.54
CA GLU A 330 1.28 -18.98 3.32
C GLU A 330 1.46 -17.48 3.54
N ARG A 331 0.52 -16.83 4.23
CA ARG A 331 0.68 -15.42 4.61
C ARG A 331 1.91 -15.22 5.50
N LEU A 332 2.16 -16.14 6.44
CA LEU A 332 3.33 -16.11 7.31
C LEU A 332 4.64 -16.25 6.51
N ARG A 333 4.62 -17.07 5.46
CA ARG A 333 5.74 -17.25 4.53
C ARG A 333 6.00 -16.01 3.68
N GLY A 334 4.95 -15.27 3.32
CA GLY A 334 5.07 -13.98 2.64
C GLY A 334 5.62 -12.85 3.52
N THR A 335 5.81 -13.07 4.83
CA THR A 335 6.39 -12.04 5.70
C THR A 335 7.91 -11.94 5.52
N VAL A 336 8.46 -10.76 5.83
CA VAL A 336 9.91 -10.49 5.86
C VAL A 336 10.69 -11.48 6.75
N ASN A 337 10.01 -12.14 7.70
CA ASN A 337 10.60 -13.10 8.63
C ASN A 337 10.94 -14.45 7.99
N TYR A 338 10.39 -14.80 6.81
CA TYR A 338 10.68 -16.08 6.16
C TYR A 338 12.15 -16.21 5.74
N GLY A 339 12.82 -15.09 5.49
CA GLY A 339 14.27 -15.06 5.21
C GLY A 339 15.14 -15.43 6.43
N ASN A 340 14.57 -15.48 7.64
CA ASN A 340 15.29 -15.75 8.87
C ASN A 340 15.26 -17.25 9.23
N ASP A 341 16.43 -17.89 9.26
CA ASP A 341 16.57 -19.32 9.54
C ASP A 341 16.08 -19.73 10.94
N GLU A 342 16.32 -18.90 11.96
CA GLU A 342 15.85 -19.17 13.32
C GLU A 342 14.33 -19.12 13.40
N PHE A 343 13.71 -18.16 12.71
CA PHE A 343 12.26 -18.03 12.62
C PHE A 343 11.63 -19.24 11.91
N ARG A 344 12.17 -19.64 10.75
CA ARG A 344 11.67 -20.83 10.02
C ARG A 344 11.76 -22.09 10.86
N GLN A 345 12.84 -22.28 11.61
CA GLN A 345 12.99 -23.43 12.51
C GLN A 345 11.96 -23.42 13.64
N ARG A 346 11.63 -22.25 14.19
CA ARG A 346 10.56 -22.15 15.21
C ARG A 346 9.19 -22.51 14.65
N VAL A 347 8.86 -22.02 13.46
CA VAL A 347 7.59 -22.39 12.80
C VAL A 347 7.56 -23.88 12.49
N ALA A 348 8.68 -24.48 12.06
CA ALA A 348 8.79 -25.92 11.86
C ALA A 348 8.58 -26.70 13.18
N ASP A 349 9.15 -26.23 14.29
CA ASP A 349 8.94 -26.82 15.63
C ASP A 349 7.47 -26.69 16.08
N ASP A 350 6.82 -25.56 15.80
CA ASP A 350 5.39 -25.37 16.08
C ASP A 350 4.54 -26.38 15.28
N LEU A 351 4.87 -26.61 14.01
CA LEU A 351 4.20 -27.60 13.16
C LEU A 351 4.41 -29.03 13.68
N ARG A 352 5.60 -29.35 14.18
CA ARG A 352 5.87 -30.66 14.81
C ARG A 352 5.05 -30.85 16.07
N GLN A 353 4.95 -29.81 16.90
CA GLN A 353 4.25 -29.88 18.16
C GLN A 353 2.72 -29.92 18.01
N THR A 354 2.18 -29.17 17.05
CA THR A 354 0.76 -29.18 16.71
C THR A 354 0.34 -30.49 16.04
N ALA A 355 1.20 -31.14 15.26
CA ALA A 355 0.93 -32.48 14.75
C ALA A 355 0.72 -33.50 15.90
N ALA A 356 1.57 -33.43 16.93
CA ALA A 356 1.53 -34.32 18.08
C ALA A 356 0.43 -34.01 19.12
N ASN A 357 -0.13 -32.79 19.12
CA ASN A 357 -1.12 -32.35 20.12
C ASN A 357 -2.42 -31.83 19.47
N PRO A 358 -3.48 -32.66 19.40
CA PRO A 358 -4.74 -32.29 18.76
C PRO A 358 -5.41 -31.05 19.35
N ARG A 359 -5.33 -30.85 20.67
CA ARG A 359 -5.94 -29.68 21.34
C ARG A 359 -5.20 -28.39 21.01
N LEU A 360 -3.87 -28.45 20.89
CA LEU A 360 -3.06 -27.32 20.46
C LEU A 360 -3.32 -27.00 18.98
N ARG A 361 -3.46 -28.03 18.13
CA ARG A 361 -3.81 -27.86 16.72
C ARG A 361 -5.16 -27.16 16.54
N GLU A 362 -6.19 -27.58 17.28
CA GLU A 362 -7.50 -26.92 17.26
C GLU A 362 -7.40 -25.43 17.65
N GLN A 363 -6.60 -25.10 18.67
CA GLN A 363 -6.37 -23.70 19.08
C GLN A 363 -5.65 -22.89 17.99
N PHE A 364 -4.64 -23.48 17.34
CA PHE A 364 -3.92 -22.83 16.24
C PHE A 364 -4.82 -22.60 15.03
N PHE A 365 -5.69 -23.54 14.71
CA PHE A 365 -6.64 -23.42 13.60
C PHE A 365 -7.68 -22.33 13.88
N ALA A 366 -8.20 -22.25 15.12
CA ALA A 366 -9.08 -21.18 15.54
C ALA A 366 -8.41 -19.81 15.48
N GLN A 367 -7.18 -19.67 15.99
CA GLN A 367 -6.42 -18.42 15.93
C GLN A 367 -6.09 -18.01 14.48
N ALA A 368 -5.80 -18.96 13.59
CA ALA A 368 -5.58 -18.66 12.17
C ALA A 368 -6.87 -18.19 11.48
N SER A 369 -8.02 -18.76 11.82
CA SER A 369 -9.32 -18.27 11.34
C SER A 369 -9.54 -16.81 11.76
N ASP A 370 -9.26 -16.46 13.02
CA ASP A 370 -9.36 -15.07 13.49
C ASP A 370 -8.33 -14.16 12.80
N ALA A 371 -7.13 -14.67 12.52
CA ALA A 371 -6.07 -13.96 11.80
C ALA A 371 -6.42 -13.65 10.34
N ASN A 372 -7.18 -14.54 9.70
CA ASN A 372 -7.65 -14.34 8.33
C ASN A 372 -8.89 -13.44 8.25
N ALA A 373 -9.69 -13.35 9.33
CA ALA A 373 -10.86 -12.47 9.39
C ALA A 373 -10.52 -10.99 9.66
N SER A 374 -9.34 -10.70 10.20
CA SER A 374 -8.85 -9.33 10.48
C SER A 374 -7.89 -8.81 9.39
N CYS A 375 -7.92 -7.51 9.09
CA CYS A 375 -7.12 -6.84 8.04
C CYS A 375 -5.61 -7.17 8.03
N GLU A 376 -4.96 -6.87 6.90
CA GLU A 376 -3.72 -7.43 6.35
C GLU A 376 -2.50 -7.57 7.28
N ASP A 377 -2.30 -6.73 8.30
CA ASP A 377 -1.03 -6.63 9.04
C ASP A 377 -0.86 -7.58 10.24
N ARG A 378 -1.86 -8.42 10.54
CA ARG A 378 -1.93 -9.12 11.85
C ARG A 378 -1.32 -10.51 11.90
N VAL A 379 -0.73 -11.01 10.81
CA VAL A 379 -0.21 -12.40 10.74
C VAL A 379 0.92 -12.63 11.75
N THR A 380 1.86 -11.69 11.83
CA THR A 380 2.96 -11.72 12.81
C THR A 380 2.47 -11.61 14.25
N LEU A 381 1.46 -10.77 14.50
CA LEU A 381 0.86 -10.60 15.82
C LEU A 381 0.11 -11.87 16.27
N HIS A 382 -0.65 -12.49 15.37
CA HIS A 382 -1.35 -13.74 15.64
C HIS A 382 -0.37 -14.91 15.83
N TRP A 383 0.75 -14.94 15.12
CA TRP A 383 1.82 -15.90 15.40
C TRP A 383 2.38 -15.76 16.82
N ASN A 384 2.57 -14.53 17.33
CA ASN A 384 2.94 -14.32 18.74
C ASN A 384 1.87 -14.87 19.71
N GLY A 385 0.59 -14.74 19.37
CA GLY A 385 -0.53 -15.36 20.09
C GLY A 385 -0.47 -16.90 20.11
N MET A 386 -0.06 -17.51 18.99
CA MET A 386 0.15 -18.95 18.89
C MET A 386 1.31 -19.42 19.79
N GLN A 387 2.38 -18.64 19.91
CA GLN A 387 3.47 -18.95 20.87
C GLN A 387 2.97 -18.98 22.32
N THR A 388 2.01 -18.13 22.66
CA THR A 388 1.39 -18.11 23.99
C THR A 388 0.52 -19.35 24.21
N ALA A 389 -0.27 -19.75 23.22
CA ALA A 389 -1.06 -20.99 23.27
C ALA A 389 -0.17 -22.23 23.41
N ARG A 390 0.96 -22.28 22.70
CA ARG A 390 1.98 -23.32 22.82
C ARG A 390 2.56 -23.42 24.23
N LEU A 391 2.96 -22.29 24.81
CA LEU A 391 3.45 -22.26 26.20
C LEU A 391 2.41 -22.80 27.18
N ASN A 392 1.14 -22.39 27.03
CA ASN A 392 0.06 -22.88 27.87
C ASN A 392 -0.15 -24.39 27.73
N ALA A 393 -0.07 -24.94 26.51
CA ALA A 393 -0.17 -26.37 26.28
C ALA A 393 1.00 -27.15 26.90
N ASP A 394 2.22 -26.64 26.82
CA ASP A 394 3.39 -27.23 27.49
C ASP A 394 3.24 -27.23 29.02
N VAL A 395 2.73 -26.14 29.56
CA VAL A 395 2.43 -25.99 30.98
C VAL A 395 1.32 -26.94 31.41
N GLU A 396 0.22 -27.06 30.65
CA GLU A 396 -0.82 -28.05 30.92
C GLU A 396 -0.28 -29.50 30.82
N GLY A 397 0.65 -29.76 29.91
CA GLY A 397 1.31 -31.05 29.72
C GLY A 397 2.37 -31.41 30.78
N GLY A 398 2.74 -30.49 31.68
CA GLY A 398 3.71 -30.75 32.74
C GLY A 398 5.18 -30.58 32.35
N VAL A 399 5.46 -30.02 31.16
CA VAL A 399 6.83 -29.83 30.64
C VAL A 399 7.70 -28.98 31.58
N TYR A 400 7.08 -28.08 32.34
CA TYR A 400 7.75 -27.12 33.22
C TYR A 400 7.81 -27.53 34.70
N ASP A 401 7.28 -28.69 35.08
CA ASP A 401 7.17 -29.09 36.50
C ASP A 401 8.53 -29.16 37.22
N ASP A 402 9.57 -29.57 36.49
CA ASP A 402 10.95 -29.64 36.98
C ASP A 402 11.86 -28.53 36.39
N ARG A 403 11.29 -27.60 35.60
CA ARG A 403 12.01 -26.54 34.87
C ARG A 403 11.50 -25.15 35.23
N LEU A 404 11.26 -24.93 36.53
CA LEU A 404 10.70 -23.68 37.04
C LEU A 404 11.53 -22.45 36.68
N GLY A 405 12.85 -22.55 36.63
CA GLY A 405 13.71 -21.43 36.19
C GLY A 405 13.42 -20.97 34.76
N GLU A 406 13.16 -21.92 33.85
CA GLU A 406 12.77 -21.58 32.48
C GLU A 406 11.35 -21.02 32.41
N LEU A 407 10.43 -21.56 33.22
CA LEU A 407 9.07 -21.03 33.33
C LEU A 407 9.06 -19.57 33.81
N ILE A 408 9.91 -19.22 34.78
CA ILE A 408 10.07 -17.84 35.26
C ILE A 408 10.57 -16.94 34.12
N GLN A 409 11.53 -17.40 33.32
CA GLN A 409 12.01 -16.63 32.17
C GLN A 409 10.90 -16.42 31.12
N ARG A 410 10.06 -17.44 30.85
CA ARG A 410 8.87 -17.29 30.00
C ARG A 410 7.88 -16.28 30.58
N GLY A 411 7.69 -16.29 31.90
CA GLY A 411 6.88 -15.32 32.62
C GLY A 411 7.41 -13.89 32.50
N ARG A 412 8.74 -13.69 32.56
CA ARG A 412 9.36 -12.37 32.33
C ARG A 412 9.09 -11.85 30.93
N VAL A 413 9.22 -12.70 29.91
CA VAL A 413 8.91 -12.30 28.52
C VAL A 413 7.43 -11.94 28.39
N ALA A 414 6.52 -12.73 28.97
CA ALA A 414 5.09 -12.41 28.96
C ALA A 414 4.78 -11.07 29.65
N PHE A 415 5.38 -10.81 30.81
CA PHE A 415 5.26 -9.53 31.51
C PHE A 415 5.74 -8.35 30.66
N ARG A 416 6.93 -8.49 30.04
CA ARG A 416 7.50 -7.44 29.18
C ARG A 416 6.61 -7.16 27.97
N LEU A 417 6.02 -8.20 27.37
CA LEU A 417 5.09 -8.05 26.25
C LEU A 417 3.78 -7.37 26.65
N GLU A 418 3.19 -7.73 27.80
CA GLU A 418 1.98 -7.04 28.32
C GLU A 418 2.26 -5.56 28.62
N ALA A 419 3.40 -5.26 29.25
CA ALA A 419 3.79 -3.88 29.53
C ALA A 419 4.05 -3.10 28.23
N LEU A 420 4.64 -3.74 27.22
CA LEU A 420 4.88 -3.13 25.91
C LEU A 420 3.57 -2.86 25.16
N ASP A 421 2.60 -3.76 25.27
CA ASP A 421 1.27 -3.61 24.68
C ASP A 421 0.53 -2.38 25.27
N GLU A 422 0.62 -2.16 26.58
CA GLU A 422 0.07 -0.94 27.21
C GLU A 422 0.74 0.34 26.68
N ILE A 423 2.07 0.36 26.59
CA ILE A 423 2.84 1.52 26.11
C ILE A 423 2.52 1.82 24.64
N ALA A 424 2.49 0.78 23.80
CA ALA A 424 2.15 0.93 22.39
C ALA A 424 0.71 1.44 22.21
N ARG A 425 -0.25 0.95 23.02
CA ARG A 425 -1.63 1.45 23.01
C ARG A 425 -1.72 2.93 23.37
N ASP A 426 -1.01 3.36 24.41
CA ASP A 426 -0.97 4.77 24.81
C ASP A 426 -0.34 5.65 23.72
N ARG A 427 0.68 5.13 23.04
CA ARG A 427 1.29 5.81 21.90
C ARG A 427 0.32 5.90 20.72
N VAL A 428 -0.36 4.82 20.36
CA VAL A 428 -1.40 4.82 19.31
C VAL A 428 -2.48 5.85 19.64
N ASN A 429 -2.99 5.89 20.87
CA ASN A 429 -3.99 6.89 21.28
C ASN A 429 -3.48 8.34 21.13
N SER A 430 -2.21 8.57 21.45
CA SER A 430 -1.58 9.88 21.30
C SER A 430 -1.44 10.26 19.82
N LEU A 431 -1.07 9.29 18.98
CA LEU A 431 -0.88 9.47 17.55
C LEU A 431 -2.21 9.62 16.78
N LEU A 432 -3.26 8.87 17.15
CA LEU A 432 -4.62 9.00 16.59
C LEU A 432 -5.23 10.38 16.85
N SER A 433 -4.77 11.10 17.87
CA SER A 433 -5.16 12.50 18.10
C SER A 433 -4.58 13.47 17.08
N LEU A 434 -3.53 13.07 16.36
CA LEU A 434 -2.79 13.86 15.36
C LEU A 434 -3.12 13.43 13.92
N ASP A 435 -3.28 12.13 13.68
CA ASP A 435 -3.67 11.56 12.39
C ASP A 435 -4.64 10.38 12.59
N PRO A 436 -5.90 10.47 12.10
CA PRO A 436 -6.91 9.43 12.28
C PRO A 436 -6.67 8.16 11.45
N ASN A 437 -5.71 8.14 10.54
CA ASN A 437 -5.44 7.01 9.64
C ASN A 437 -4.25 6.15 10.09
N ILE A 438 -3.77 6.30 11.33
CA ILE A 438 -2.61 5.56 11.83
C ILE A 438 -2.95 4.09 12.02
N ASP A 439 -2.11 3.23 11.44
CA ASP A 439 -2.14 1.81 11.67
C ASP A 439 -1.62 1.49 13.07
N ASP A 440 -2.50 0.94 13.91
CA ASP A 440 -2.14 0.60 15.28
C ASP A 440 -1.13 -0.56 15.32
N VAL A 441 -1.26 -1.55 14.43
CA VAL A 441 -0.41 -2.74 14.35
C VAL A 441 1.03 -2.39 14.04
N GLU A 442 1.27 -1.44 13.13
CA GLU A 442 2.63 -0.98 12.80
C GLU A 442 3.35 -0.38 14.02
N VAL A 443 2.62 0.34 14.89
CA VAL A 443 3.18 0.90 16.13
C VAL A 443 3.58 -0.24 17.09
N TYR A 444 2.71 -1.24 17.29
CA TYR A 444 3.01 -2.39 18.16
C TYR A 444 4.22 -3.19 17.65
N LEU A 445 4.24 -3.52 16.35
CA LEU A 445 5.33 -4.28 15.74
C LEU A 445 6.65 -3.49 15.75
N ALA A 446 6.62 -2.17 15.63
CA ALA A 446 7.83 -1.34 15.68
C ALA A 446 8.48 -1.36 17.06
N TYR A 447 7.69 -1.23 18.11
CA TYR A 447 8.17 -1.40 19.48
C TYR A 447 8.73 -2.80 19.73
N GLN A 448 8.01 -3.83 19.29
CA GLN A 448 8.43 -5.22 19.39
C GLN A 448 9.75 -5.49 18.67
N HIS A 449 9.91 -4.98 17.45
CA HIS A 449 11.13 -5.10 16.66
C HIS A 449 12.31 -4.38 17.33
N ARG A 450 12.15 -3.10 17.67
CA ARG A 450 13.22 -2.28 18.28
C ARG A 450 13.65 -2.80 19.65
N LEU A 451 12.71 -3.31 20.44
CA LEU A 451 12.98 -3.77 21.81
C LEU A 451 13.17 -5.28 21.93
N ARG A 452 13.17 -6.02 20.83
CA ARG A 452 13.39 -7.47 20.82
C ARG A 452 14.67 -7.87 21.54
N GLU A 453 15.81 -7.31 21.15
CA GLU A 453 17.10 -7.65 21.78
C GLU A 453 17.22 -7.05 23.18
N PRO A 454 16.94 -5.74 23.42
CA PRO A 454 17.08 -5.13 24.74
C PRO A 454 16.21 -5.73 25.85
N LEU A 455 15.04 -6.28 25.49
CA LEU A 455 14.10 -6.94 26.40
C LEU A 455 14.13 -8.48 26.29
N GLU A 456 15.04 -9.05 25.50
CA GLU A 456 15.17 -10.50 25.29
C GLU A 456 13.84 -11.17 24.88
N LEU A 457 13.08 -10.54 23.98
CA LEU A 457 11.78 -11.02 23.52
C LEU A 457 11.94 -12.15 22.51
N SER A 458 12.45 -13.29 22.99
CA SER A 458 12.77 -14.44 22.15
C SER A 458 11.56 -15.02 21.42
N HIS A 459 10.33 -14.72 21.84
CA HIS A 459 9.09 -15.28 21.25
C HIS A 459 8.47 -14.43 20.15
N VAL A 460 8.99 -13.23 19.92
CA VAL A 460 8.45 -12.34 18.90
C VAL A 460 9.09 -12.67 17.56
N ALA A 461 8.55 -12.17 16.45
CA ALA A 461 9.19 -12.27 15.15
C ALA A 461 10.39 -11.28 15.04
N PRO A 462 11.49 -11.65 14.35
CA PRO A 462 12.72 -10.84 14.31
C PRO A 462 12.61 -9.56 13.48
N ASP A 463 11.93 -9.61 12.35
CA ASP A 463 11.93 -8.60 11.32
C ASP A 463 10.54 -7.99 11.15
N MET A 464 10.48 -6.71 10.79
CA MET A 464 9.24 -5.95 10.58
C MET A 464 9.27 -5.21 9.23
N ARG A 465 8.19 -5.32 8.44
CA ARG A 465 7.93 -4.49 7.24
C ARG A 465 7.41 -3.12 7.70
N PHE A 466 7.76 -2.03 7.02
CA PHE A 466 7.26 -0.66 7.32
C PHE A 466 7.71 -0.01 8.64
N LEU A 467 8.85 -0.42 9.22
CA LEU A 467 9.44 0.25 10.40
C LEU A 467 9.55 1.78 10.23
N ALA A 468 9.82 2.25 9.01
CA ALA A 468 9.95 3.67 8.67
C ALA A 468 8.65 4.47 8.77
N VAL A 469 7.49 3.81 8.74
CA VAL A 469 6.16 4.43 8.70
C VAL A 469 5.44 4.36 10.06
N SER A 470 5.96 3.56 10.99
CA SER A 470 5.39 3.33 12.33
C SER A 470 5.30 4.55 13.27
N HIS A 471 5.90 5.68 12.93
CA HIS A 471 5.98 6.87 13.80
C HIS A 471 6.60 6.64 15.20
N VAL A 472 7.30 5.51 15.41
CA VAL A 472 8.05 5.19 16.64
C VAL A 472 9.53 5.52 16.42
N SER A 473 10.02 6.52 17.16
CA SER A 473 11.43 6.92 17.14
C SER A 473 12.30 6.04 18.06
N GLU A 474 13.62 6.16 17.92
CA GLU A 474 14.57 5.52 18.86
C GLU A 474 14.44 6.07 20.29
N ASP A 475 14.09 7.36 20.43
CA ASP A 475 13.88 7.98 21.74
C ASP A 475 12.64 7.39 22.42
N ASP A 476 11.55 7.21 21.67
CA ASP A 476 10.32 6.56 22.16
C ASP A 476 10.61 5.11 22.61
N ALA A 477 11.41 4.36 21.85
CA ALA A 477 11.81 3.00 22.21
C ALA A 477 12.68 2.98 23.47
N THR A 478 13.59 3.94 23.63
CA THR A 478 14.45 4.05 24.81
C THR A 478 13.62 4.37 26.07
N GLU A 479 12.67 5.29 25.98
CA GLU A 479 11.75 5.60 27.09
C GLU A 479 10.91 4.38 27.48
N ALA A 480 10.38 3.65 26.49
CA ALA A 480 9.64 2.41 26.73
C ALA A 480 10.50 1.34 27.41
N LEU A 481 11.76 1.19 27.00
CA LEU A 481 12.71 0.26 27.60
C LEU A 481 12.95 0.55 29.09
N ASP A 482 13.22 1.82 29.43
CA ASP A 482 13.48 2.23 30.82
C ASP A 482 12.25 2.01 31.69
N LEU A 483 11.06 2.38 31.19
CA LEU A 483 9.79 2.17 31.88
C LEU A 483 9.50 0.68 32.13
N ILE A 484 9.73 -0.19 31.14
CA ILE A 484 9.50 -1.64 31.29
C ILE A 484 10.46 -2.23 32.32
N ARG A 485 11.73 -1.81 32.34
CA ARG A 485 12.71 -2.28 33.33
C ARG A 485 12.34 -1.84 34.74
N GLU A 486 11.87 -0.61 34.92
CA GLU A 486 11.37 -0.14 36.21
C GLU A 486 10.14 -0.93 36.67
N ARG A 487 9.18 -1.17 35.76
CA ARG A 487 8.00 -1.99 36.07
C ARG A 487 8.38 -3.42 36.44
N GLU A 488 9.29 -4.05 35.69
CA GLU A 488 9.73 -5.42 35.97
C GLU A 488 10.37 -5.53 37.36
N ALA A 489 11.23 -4.56 37.73
CA ALA A 489 11.90 -4.56 39.03
C ALA A 489 10.92 -4.48 40.22
N ASN A 490 9.76 -3.84 40.04
CA ASN A 490 8.81 -3.56 41.13
C ASN A 490 7.55 -4.44 41.11
N GLN A 491 7.15 -4.97 39.96
CA GLN A 491 5.82 -5.56 39.76
C GLN A 491 5.86 -7.00 39.26
N PHE A 492 7.00 -7.50 38.77
CA PHE A 492 7.09 -8.82 38.15
C PHE A 492 6.66 -9.96 39.11
N THR A 493 7.11 -9.91 40.36
CA THR A 493 6.78 -10.94 41.36
C THR A 493 5.28 -11.00 41.64
N ASP A 494 4.62 -9.84 41.78
CA ASP A 494 3.17 -9.76 41.98
C ASP A 494 2.39 -10.24 40.76
N TYR A 495 2.83 -9.85 39.56
CA TYR A 495 2.26 -10.31 38.29
C TYR A 495 2.29 -11.84 38.17
N MET A 496 3.44 -12.46 38.42
CA MET A 496 3.62 -13.91 38.39
C MET A 496 2.65 -14.62 39.35
N ALA A 497 2.50 -14.10 40.56
CA ALA A 497 1.67 -14.70 41.58
C ALA A 497 0.17 -14.54 41.31
N THR A 498 -0.26 -13.40 40.78
CA THR A 498 -1.69 -13.03 40.76
C THR A 498 -2.35 -13.06 39.39
N ARG A 499 -1.60 -12.74 38.33
CA ARG A 499 -2.14 -12.53 36.98
C ARG A 499 -1.76 -13.66 36.03
N TRP A 500 -0.56 -14.20 36.14
CA TRP A 500 -0.04 -15.16 35.17
C TRP A 500 -0.51 -16.61 35.43
N GLN A 501 -1.57 -17.01 34.74
CA GLN A 501 -2.22 -18.33 34.88
C GLN A 501 -1.29 -19.57 34.74
N PRO A 502 -0.25 -19.57 33.88
CA PRO A 502 0.67 -20.70 33.78
C PRO A 502 1.33 -21.07 35.11
N TRP A 503 1.69 -20.06 35.93
CA TRP A 503 2.28 -20.31 37.25
C TRP A 503 1.32 -21.06 38.18
N GLU A 504 0.07 -20.62 38.27
CA GLU A 504 -0.95 -21.26 39.11
C GLU A 504 -1.25 -22.69 38.64
N THR A 505 -1.20 -22.92 37.33
CA THR A 505 -1.37 -24.26 36.72
C THR A 505 -0.26 -25.22 37.14
N VAL A 506 1.00 -24.79 37.12
CA VAL A 506 2.14 -25.59 37.59
C VAL A 506 2.07 -25.79 39.09
N LEU A 507 1.82 -24.73 39.87
CA LEU A 507 1.72 -24.78 41.32
C LEU A 507 0.72 -25.85 41.80
N ARG A 508 -0.46 -25.88 41.18
CA ARG A 508 -1.50 -26.88 41.49
C ARG A 508 -1.03 -28.32 41.29
N ARG A 509 -0.09 -28.58 40.38
CA ARG A 509 0.41 -29.92 40.06
C ARG A 509 1.64 -30.30 40.91
N ILE A 510 2.57 -29.38 41.12
CA ILE A 510 3.83 -29.67 41.83
C ILE A 510 3.72 -29.52 43.35
N ALA A 511 2.74 -28.76 43.85
CA ALA A 511 2.50 -28.52 45.27
C ALA A 511 0.99 -28.40 45.56
N PRO A 512 0.20 -29.48 45.36
CA PRO A 512 -1.26 -29.43 45.48
C PRO A 512 -1.75 -29.06 46.89
N ASP A 513 -1.04 -29.47 47.94
CA ASP A 513 -1.40 -29.18 49.33
C ASP A 513 -1.20 -27.70 49.66
N GLU A 514 -0.08 -27.11 49.24
CA GLU A 514 0.19 -25.67 49.38
C GLU A 514 -0.81 -24.84 48.56
N HIS A 515 -1.14 -25.28 47.35
CA HIS A 515 -2.17 -24.63 46.53
C HIS A 515 -3.55 -24.68 47.20
N ALA A 516 -3.96 -25.82 47.79
CA ALA A 516 -5.23 -25.93 48.50
C ALA A 516 -5.26 -25.00 49.72
N ALA A 517 -4.21 -25.01 50.54
CA ALA A 517 -4.11 -24.12 51.69
C ALA A 517 -4.12 -22.63 51.29
N MET A 518 -3.49 -22.29 50.17
CA MET A 518 -3.52 -20.94 49.59
C MET A 518 -4.95 -20.51 49.23
N GLN A 519 -5.72 -21.38 48.56
CA GLN A 519 -7.12 -21.09 48.19
C GLN A 519 -8.01 -20.92 49.43
N ASP A 520 -7.84 -21.76 50.45
CA ASP A 520 -8.57 -21.64 51.71
C ASP A 520 -8.27 -20.30 52.40
N ARG A 521 -7.00 -19.88 52.45
CA ARG A 521 -6.59 -18.56 52.98
C ARG A 521 -7.19 -17.40 52.20
N LEU A 522 -7.27 -17.50 50.86
CA LEU A 522 -7.90 -16.47 50.03
C LEU A 522 -9.40 -16.33 50.36
N VAL A 523 -10.11 -17.44 50.52
CA VAL A 523 -11.53 -17.43 50.89
C VAL A 523 -11.74 -16.85 52.28
N GLU A 524 -10.90 -17.23 53.26
CA GLU A 524 -10.96 -16.70 54.62
C GLU A 524 -10.73 -15.17 54.64
N ALA A 525 -9.72 -14.70 53.91
CA ALA A 525 -9.40 -13.27 53.83
C ALA A 525 -10.49 -12.42 53.17
N MET A 526 -11.36 -13.02 52.33
CA MET A 526 -12.52 -12.33 51.75
C MET A 526 -13.66 -12.08 52.75
N GLY A 527 -13.54 -12.56 53.99
CA GLY A 527 -14.45 -12.29 55.09
C GLY A 527 -14.14 -10.97 55.82
N GLU A 528 -13.74 -11.08 57.08
CA GLU A 528 -13.54 -9.91 57.97
C GLU A 528 -12.34 -9.05 57.55
N GLU A 529 -11.25 -9.66 57.07
CA GLU A 529 -10.04 -8.93 56.67
C GLU A 529 -10.29 -8.00 55.48
N PHE A 530 -10.94 -8.50 54.42
CA PHE A 530 -11.33 -7.69 53.27
C PHE A 530 -12.18 -6.49 53.69
N GLN A 531 -13.21 -6.71 54.51
CA GLN A 531 -14.07 -5.61 54.94
C GLN A 531 -13.35 -4.61 55.83
N SER A 532 -12.51 -5.08 56.76
CA SER A 532 -11.72 -4.19 57.61
C SER A 532 -10.77 -3.30 56.79
N ARG A 533 -10.10 -3.86 55.78
CA ARG A 533 -9.19 -3.08 54.91
C ARG A 533 -9.95 -2.12 53.99
N LEU A 534 -11.11 -2.53 53.48
CA LEU A 534 -11.97 -1.68 52.66
C LEU A 534 -12.53 -0.49 53.46
N ASP A 535 -13.08 -0.74 54.64
CA ASP A 535 -13.60 0.29 55.54
C ASP A 535 -12.53 1.30 55.92
N GLN A 536 -11.30 0.82 56.21
CA GLN A 536 -10.17 1.69 56.47
C GLN A 536 -9.85 2.57 55.26
N ARG A 537 -9.80 1.99 54.05
CA ARG A 537 -9.45 2.72 52.81
C ARG A 537 -10.50 3.78 52.47
N LEU A 538 -11.77 3.47 52.66
CA LEU A 538 -12.89 4.41 52.48
C LEU A 538 -12.84 5.54 53.50
N ALA A 539 -12.51 5.22 54.76
CA ALA A 539 -12.34 6.22 55.81
C ALA A 539 -11.17 7.16 55.54
N GLU A 540 -10.03 6.64 55.07
CA GLU A 540 -8.84 7.43 54.68
C GLU A 540 -9.15 8.45 53.58
N HIS A 541 -10.03 8.11 52.64
CA HIS A 541 -10.42 8.99 51.53
C HIS A 541 -11.70 9.80 51.82
N GLY A 542 -12.35 9.59 52.97
CA GLY A 542 -13.62 10.26 53.32
C GLY A 542 -14.80 9.85 52.45
N LEU A 543 -14.77 8.65 51.85
CA LEU A 543 -15.74 8.15 50.87
C LEU A 543 -16.65 7.04 51.44
N VAL A 544 -16.83 7.01 52.76
CA VAL A 544 -17.65 6.00 53.43
C VAL A 544 -19.11 6.10 52.97
N GLY A 545 -19.65 4.99 52.43
CA GLY A 545 -21.01 4.91 51.90
C GLY A 545 -21.16 5.35 50.44
N ASP A 546 -20.06 5.68 49.75
CA ASP A 546 -20.03 5.88 48.31
C ASP A 546 -19.89 4.52 47.59
N VAL A 547 -20.97 4.13 46.90
CA VAL A 547 -21.08 2.83 46.22
C VAL A 547 -20.05 2.69 45.08
N ASP A 548 -19.69 3.78 44.41
CA ASP A 548 -18.70 3.75 43.33
C ASP A 548 -17.28 3.65 43.92
N ALA A 549 -17.01 4.35 45.02
CA ALA A 549 -15.74 4.23 45.73
C ALA A 549 -15.54 2.83 46.32
N GLU A 550 -16.59 2.24 46.91
CA GLU A 550 -16.60 0.86 47.41
C GLU A 550 -16.24 -0.13 46.30
N ARG A 551 -16.80 0.04 45.10
CA ARG A 551 -16.53 -0.83 43.95
C ARG A 551 -15.07 -0.74 43.49
N VAL A 552 -14.51 0.47 43.38
CA VAL A 552 -13.14 0.69 42.89
C VAL A 552 -12.11 0.28 43.94
N LEU A 553 -12.24 0.76 45.18
CA LEU A 553 -11.31 0.45 46.27
C LEU A 553 -11.42 -1.02 46.69
N GLY A 554 -12.61 -1.61 46.63
CA GLY A 554 -12.80 -3.04 46.90
C GLY A 554 -12.03 -3.93 45.93
N ALA A 555 -11.97 -3.57 44.64
CA ALA A 555 -11.13 -4.31 43.67
C ALA A 555 -9.63 -4.19 44.00
N GLN A 556 -9.16 -3.01 44.40
CA GLN A 556 -7.76 -2.79 44.79
C GLN A 556 -7.38 -3.58 46.05
N VAL A 557 -8.21 -3.53 47.10
CA VAL A 557 -7.98 -4.27 48.35
C VAL A 557 -7.96 -5.77 48.09
N ARG A 558 -8.86 -6.28 47.25
CA ARG A 558 -8.88 -7.70 46.86
C ARG A 558 -7.59 -8.12 46.16
N ASN A 559 -7.12 -7.32 45.20
CA ASN A 559 -5.87 -7.60 44.49
C ASN A 559 -4.67 -7.56 45.43
N GLN A 560 -4.65 -6.61 46.38
CA GLN A 560 -3.59 -6.52 47.39
C GLN A 560 -3.54 -7.77 48.28
N ILE A 561 -4.69 -8.19 48.83
CA ILE A 561 -4.77 -9.41 49.65
C ILE A 561 -4.32 -10.64 48.84
N ALA A 562 -4.76 -10.74 47.58
CA ALA A 562 -4.37 -11.83 46.70
C ALA A 562 -2.86 -11.84 46.42
N GLY A 563 -2.25 -10.67 46.18
CA GLY A 563 -0.80 -10.52 46.00
C GLY A 563 0.00 -10.94 47.22
N GLU A 564 -0.44 -10.53 48.42
CA GLU A 564 0.21 -10.92 49.68
C GLU A 564 0.19 -12.44 49.89
N ILE A 565 -0.98 -13.08 49.73
CA ILE A 565 -1.15 -14.51 49.99
C ILE A 565 -0.48 -15.36 48.89
N LYS A 566 -0.75 -15.07 47.61
CA LYS A 566 -0.19 -15.85 46.49
C LYS A 566 1.33 -15.62 46.36
N GLY A 567 1.80 -14.39 46.60
CA GLY A 567 3.22 -14.05 46.58
C GLY A 567 4.01 -14.77 47.67
N GLU A 568 3.47 -14.90 48.88
CA GLU A 568 4.11 -15.65 49.97
C GLU A 568 4.34 -17.12 49.60
N VAL A 569 3.31 -17.78 49.04
CA VAL A 569 3.38 -19.20 48.63
C VAL A 569 4.38 -19.38 47.50
N MET A 570 4.38 -18.49 46.50
CA MET A 570 5.34 -18.52 45.41
C MET A 570 6.78 -18.39 45.94
N ASN A 571 7.06 -17.37 46.76
CA ASN A 571 8.41 -17.12 47.27
C ASN A 571 8.93 -18.28 48.12
N ARG A 572 8.07 -18.89 48.94
CA ARG A 572 8.42 -20.07 49.74
C ARG A 572 8.82 -21.25 48.84
N LEU A 573 8.00 -21.56 47.84
CA LEU A 573 8.23 -22.67 46.92
C LEU A 573 9.52 -22.47 46.10
N LEU A 574 9.76 -21.25 45.63
CA LEU A 574 10.97 -20.90 44.89
C LEU A 574 12.23 -21.02 45.77
N SER A 575 12.14 -20.57 47.03
CA SER A 575 13.23 -20.67 48.01
C SER A 575 13.58 -22.13 48.32
N GLU A 576 12.58 -23.00 48.51
CA GLU A 576 12.77 -24.43 48.76
C GLU A 576 13.47 -25.15 47.59
N ARG A 577 13.31 -24.63 46.37
CA ARG A 577 13.91 -25.18 45.15
C ARG A 577 15.24 -24.51 44.77
N GLY A 578 15.75 -23.59 45.58
CA GLY A 578 17.00 -22.86 45.33
C GLY A 578 16.94 -21.91 44.13
N LEU A 579 15.73 -21.46 43.77
CA LEU A 579 15.47 -20.53 42.68
C LEU A 579 15.11 -19.16 43.28
N GLU A 580 16.05 -18.55 44.03
CA GLU A 580 15.87 -17.18 44.52
C GLU A 580 15.88 -16.20 43.33
N GLN A 581 15.01 -15.19 43.37
CA GLN A 581 14.86 -14.16 42.33
C GLN A 581 15.97 -13.10 42.39
#